data_AF-A0A077FE62-F1
#
_entry.id   AF-A0A077FE62-F1
#
_cell.length_a   1.000
_cell.length_b   1.000
_cell.length_c   1.000
_cell.angle_alpha   90.00
_cell.angle_beta   90.00
_cell.angle_gamma   90.00
#
_symmetry.space_group_name_H-M   'P 1'
#
loop_
_entity.id
_entity.type
_entity.pdbx_description
1 polymer ?
#
loop_
_entity_poly.entity_id
_entity_poly.type
_entity_poly.pdbx_seq_one_letter_code
_entity_poly.pdbx_strand_id
1 'polypeptide(L)'
;MRLPFELDPQIIHHIIYSQAGSIGKALIELLMNSVDASASAVHLSLSRTGFSCSDDGQGFASREDVVCYFGRFGTPHDEGDATYGRFRLGRGQIMAHAATVWRSNAWMMTVDTRAMGYHYDLDDLQDASPGCSISGNWYEVLSDAELMSAIQEVRDLVRYTPVSVVLNGQRITRDPLIERWDAEDECAWYRVKADGAVSIYNQGVLVRHDPAHMWGAGGLIVSKQAVGLNVSRTEILRKTCPVWKAIAKQFGQMADQIASRLGDHRKTEARREKSARALLSGDANIVQIYSREEVITLLPGKRHVSLEGFLRKCRYSHNQRQGGRFAVVDNAFEVPKGEAIAREGIAVIIHPATLDRFGCYSAQDFVDCIVRIHANLKQDVELNGTQYWLNGLFVPDLLAFSTLRDTFIERTRILTEKDALDRETRRAWTALRWCLHHYAALCTSGRPAYGGQVREGKSLHILLGQSNIAEAWTDGSSYIAIDVTLVKRLKSSPLRAAAYIFTLIEHEVAHEGDSLDCGHDEAFYQRFHDLALQHSEQRQRYMHLWLMKYTTSMEGDGKRARGEAWRERYLVGRAGSGREKRGLPPTIEDVSNDPVVVDPVPGENMAFIDYQNTLLTVADTDSPAPDWVGGTDTCRG
;
A
#
# COMPACT_ATOMS: atom_id res chain seq x y z
N MET A 1 5.67 -34.24 -49.55
CA MET A 1 4.52 -33.50 -50.10
C MET A 1 4.16 -32.40 -49.12
N ARG A 2 4.14 -31.14 -49.54
CA ARG A 2 3.74 -30.00 -48.69
C ARG A 2 2.29 -29.68 -49.02
N LEU A 3 1.41 -29.82 -48.03
CA LEU A 3 -0.01 -29.48 -48.15
C LEU A 3 -0.26 -28.12 -47.49
N PRO A 4 -1.19 -27.31 -48.01
CA PRO A 4 -1.57 -26.05 -47.38
C PRO A 4 -2.43 -26.30 -46.13
N PHE A 5 -2.49 -25.32 -45.23
CA PHE A 5 -3.51 -25.27 -44.19
C PHE A 5 -4.80 -24.68 -44.77
N GLU A 6 -5.95 -25.12 -44.27
CA GLU A 6 -7.29 -24.64 -44.64
C GLU A 6 -8.03 -24.11 -43.41
N LEU A 7 -9.02 -23.22 -43.62
CA LEU A 7 -9.86 -22.66 -42.55
C LEU A 7 -11.28 -23.23 -42.66
N ASP A 8 -11.81 -23.73 -41.55
CA ASP A 8 -13.20 -24.17 -41.45
C ASP A 8 -14.14 -22.95 -41.35
N PRO A 9 -15.29 -22.93 -42.06
CA PRO A 9 -16.27 -21.83 -41.96
C PRO A 9 -16.75 -21.52 -40.54
N GLN A 10 -16.72 -22.49 -39.61
CA GLN A 10 -17.04 -22.27 -38.20
C GLN A 10 -16.09 -21.29 -37.51
N ILE A 11 -14.94 -20.94 -38.11
CA ILE A 11 -14.04 -19.91 -37.55
C ILE A 11 -14.75 -18.56 -37.42
N ILE A 12 -15.76 -18.26 -38.26
CA ILE A 12 -16.56 -17.02 -38.17
C ILE A 12 -17.30 -16.96 -36.82
N HIS A 13 -17.85 -18.09 -36.35
CA HIS A 13 -18.47 -18.18 -35.03
C HIS A 13 -17.49 -17.77 -33.93
N HIS A 14 -16.26 -18.30 -33.98
CA HIS A 14 -15.24 -18.01 -32.97
C HIS A 14 -14.76 -16.55 -33.03
N ILE A 15 -14.68 -15.96 -34.22
CA ILE A 15 -14.36 -14.54 -34.39
C ILE A 15 -15.45 -13.65 -33.78
N ILE A 16 -16.72 -14.01 -33.95
CA ILE A 16 -17.85 -13.23 -33.42
C ILE A 16 -17.98 -13.45 -31.91
N TYR A 17 -18.16 -14.69 -31.46
CA TYR A 17 -18.54 -15.01 -30.08
C TYR A 17 -17.37 -15.30 -29.14
N SER A 18 -16.29 -15.94 -29.62
CA SER A 18 -15.16 -16.29 -28.75
C SER A 18 -14.14 -15.16 -28.60
N GLN A 19 -14.14 -14.16 -29.49
CA GLN A 19 -13.34 -12.94 -29.34
C GLN A 19 -14.14 -11.77 -28.75
N ALA A 20 -15.48 -11.86 -28.67
CA ALA A 20 -16.29 -10.85 -28.01
C ALA A 20 -15.95 -10.83 -26.51
N GLY A 21 -15.34 -9.73 -26.08
CA GLY A 21 -15.05 -9.46 -24.68
C GLY A 21 -16.25 -8.82 -23.98
N SER A 22 -16.02 -7.68 -23.35
CA SER A 22 -17.07 -6.84 -22.78
C SER A 22 -17.80 -6.02 -23.86
N ILE A 23 -18.98 -5.50 -23.52
CA ILE A 23 -19.71 -4.54 -24.35
C ILE A 23 -18.86 -3.31 -24.65
N GLY A 24 -18.11 -2.79 -23.68
CA GLY A 24 -17.21 -1.66 -23.90
C GLY A 24 -16.14 -1.98 -24.94
N LYS A 25 -15.52 -3.17 -24.87
CA LYS A 25 -14.56 -3.63 -25.88
C LYS A 25 -15.20 -3.77 -27.27
N ALA A 26 -16.41 -4.34 -27.37
CA ALA A 26 -17.12 -4.47 -28.63
C ALA A 26 -17.48 -3.11 -29.25
N LEU A 27 -17.85 -2.12 -28.43
CA LEU A 27 -18.17 -0.78 -28.89
C LEU A 27 -16.94 0.01 -29.35
N ILE A 28 -15.78 -0.15 -28.71
CA ILE A 28 -14.57 0.55 -29.17
C ILE A 28 -14.08 0.04 -30.52
N GLU A 29 -14.41 -1.20 -30.91
CA GLU A 29 -14.12 -1.67 -32.26
C GLU A 29 -14.88 -0.85 -33.32
N LEU A 30 -16.09 -0.37 -33.01
CA LEU A 30 -16.82 0.55 -33.88
C LEU A 30 -16.10 1.90 -33.97
N LEU A 31 -15.71 2.45 -32.82
CA LEU A 31 -14.97 3.71 -32.73
C LEU A 31 -13.64 3.67 -33.47
N MET A 32 -12.89 2.57 -33.35
CA MET A 32 -11.63 2.39 -34.05
C MET A 32 -11.81 2.33 -35.57
N ASN A 33 -12.89 1.67 -36.04
CA ASN A 33 -13.24 1.69 -37.47
C ASN A 33 -13.61 3.11 -37.93
N SER A 34 -14.28 3.92 -37.09
CA SER A 34 -14.56 5.32 -37.41
C SER A 34 -13.27 6.14 -37.55
N VAL A 35 -12.23 5.88 -36.72
CA VAL A 35 -10.91 6.53 -36.89
C VAL A 35 -10.28 6.13 -38.23
N ASP A 36 -10.32 4.83 -38.57
CA ASP A 36 -9.80 4.34 -39.85
C ASP A 36 -10.57 4.93 -41.05
N ALA A 37 -11.87 5.21 -40.88
CA ALA A 37 -12.70 5.91 -41.86
C ALA A 37 -12.46 7.43 -41.92
N SER A 38 -11.41 7.93 -41.24
CA SER A 38 -11.04 9.35 -41.16
C SER A 38 -12.13 10.25 -40.57
N ALA A 39 -12.94 9.74 -39.64
CA ALA A 39 -13.93 10.54 -38.91
C ALA A 39 -13.24 11.60 -38.03
N SER A 40 -13.88 12.76 -37.88
CA SER A 40 -13.46 13.83 -36.96
C SER A 40 -14.19 13.74 -35.61
N ALA A 41 -15.40 13.18 -35.60
CA ALA A 41 -16.21 13.00 -34.41
C ALA A 41 -17.01 11.70 -34.43
N VAL A 42 -17.22 11.11 -33.24
CA VAL A 42 -18.13 9.98 -33.04
C VAL A 42 -19.12 10.29 -31.92
N HIS A 43 -20.38 10.04 -32.20
CA HIS A 43 -21.47 10.15 -31.25
C HIS A 43 -21.95 8.76 -30.86
N LEU A 44 -21.82 8.43 -29.59
CA LEU A 44 -22.21 7.15 -29.01
C LEU A 44 -23.31 7.39 -27.97
N SER A 45 -24.42 6.68 -28.08
CA SER A 45 -25.47 6.64 -27.08
C SER A 45 -25.65 5.22 -26.58
N LEU A 46 -25.66 5.03 -25.26
CA LEU A 46 -25.88 3.75 -24.60
C LEU A 46 -27.10 3.84 -23.70
N SER A 47 -27.95 2.82 -23.79
CA SER A 47 -29.12 2.61 -22.94
C SER A 47 -29.18 1.16 -22.46
N ARG A 48 -30.14 0.86 -21.60
CA ARG A 48 -30.36 -0.51 -21.10
C ARG A 48 -30.80 -1.49 -22.19
N THR A 49 -31.42 -1.00 -23.25
CA THR A 49 -32.03 -1.84 -24.30
C THR A 49 -31.23 -1.86 -25.60
N GLY A 50 -30.32 -0.90 -25.79
CA GLY A 50 -29.51 -0.85 -27.00
C GLY A 50 -28.52 0.30 -27.02
N PHE A 51 -27.92 0.52 -28.19
CA PHE A 51 -26.98 1.61 -28.46
C PHE A 51 -27.19 2.22 -29.83
N SER A 52 -26.61 3.40 -30.03
CA SER A 52 -26.36 4.00 -31.34
C SER A 52 -24.95 4.57 -31.40
N CYS A 53 -24.25 4.37 -32.51
CA CYS A 53 -22.92 4.89 -32.78
C CYS A 53 -22.93 5.54 -34.17
N SER A 54 -22.60 6.81 -34.29
CA SER A 54 -22.53 7.49 -35.59
C SER A 54 -21.26 8.31 -35.72
N ASP A 55 -20.65 8.24 -36.90
CA ASP A 55 -19.46 9.01 -37.27
C ASP A 55 -19.65 9.82 -38.55
N ASP A 56 -18.77 10.80 -38.76
CA ASP A 56 -18.71 11.66 -39.93
C ASP A 56 -17.61 11.26 -40.92
N GLY A 57 -17.20 9.99 -40.91
CA GLY A 57 -16.16 9.45 -41.79
C GLY A 57 -16.62 9.26 -43.23
N GLN A 58 -15.80 8.55 -44.03
CA GLN A 58 -16.11 8.30 -45.44
C GLN A 58 -17.21 7.25 -45.66
N GLY A 59 -17.42 6.35 -44.70
CA GLY A 59 -18.31 5.21 -44.85
C GLY A 59 -17.82 4.18 -45.89
N PHE A 60 -18.69 3.25 -46.28
CA PHE A 60 -18.42 2.36 -47.42
C PHE A 60 -18.60 3.14 -48.72
N ALA A 61 -17.66 3.10 -49.66
CA ALA A 61 -17.71 3.93 -50.87
C ALA A 61 -18.50 3.27 -52.02
N SER A 62 -18.60 1.95 -52.02
CA SER A 62 -19.29 1.16 -53.05
C SER A 62 -19.97 -0.08 -52.46
N ARG A 63 -20.88 -0.68 -53.25
CA ARG A 63 -21.51 -1.97 -52.90
C ARG A 63 -20.47 -3.08 -52.80
N GLU A 64 -19.46 -3.04 -53.65
CA GLU A 64 -18.32 -3.96 -53.63
C GLU A 64 -17.53 -3.85 -52.33
N ASP A 65 -17.36 -2.63 -51.77
CA ASP A 65 -16.72 -2.44 -50.46
C ASP A 65 -17.54 -3.07 -49.34
N VAL A 66 -18.87 -2.95 -49.39
CA VAL A 66 -19.75 -3.62 -48.42
C VAL A 66 -19.53 -5.13 -48.49
N VAL A 67 -19.59 -5.72 -49.68
CA VAL A 67 -19.40 -7.17 -49.84
C VAL A 67 -17.98 -7.61 -49.40
N CYS A 68 -16.95 -6.87 -49.79
CA CYS A 68 -15.55 -7.24 -49.54
C CYS A 68 -15.08 -6.96 -48.12
N TYR A 69 -15.60 -5.94 -47.46
CA TYR A 69 -15.09 -5.45 -46.17
C TYR A 69 -16.09 -5.63 -45.03
N PHE A 70 -17.40 -5.52 -45.29
CA PHE A 70 -18.42 -5.88 -44.32
C PHE A 70 -18.76 -7.37 -44.36
N GLY A 71 -19.00 -7.92 -45.56
CA GLY A 71 -19.42 -9.32 -45.75
C GLY A 71 -18.31 -10.35 -45.52
N ARG A 72 -17.04 -9.98 -45.72
CA ARG A 72 -15.90 -10.89 -45.56
C ARG A 72 -15.04 -10.54 -44.35
N PHE A 73 -14.86 -11.50 -43.44
CA PHE A 73 -13.93 -11.38 -42.32
C PHE A 73 -12.50 -11.70 -42.77
N GLY A 74 -11.53 -10.92 -42.29
CA GLY A 74 -10.11 -11.21 -42.52
C GLY A 74 -9.54 -10.68 -43.83
N THR A 75 -10.27 -9.84 -44.58
CA THR A 75 -9.73 -9.18 -45.77
C THR A 75 -8.52 -8.31 -45.36
N PRO A 76 -7.34 -8.51 -45.97
CA PRO A 76 -6.14 -7.78 -45.57
C PRO A 76 -6.26 -6.29 -45.92
N HIS A 77 -5.54 -5.50 -45.14
CA HIS A 77 -5.30 -4.08 -45.37
C HIS A 77 -4.05 -3.89 -46.23
N ASP A 78 -4.05 -2.84 -47.06
CA ASP A 78 -2.84 -2.36 -47.71
C ASP A 78 -1.98 -1.58 -46.71
N GLU A 79 -0.66 -1.57 -46.87
CA GLU A 79 0.21 -0.91 -45.91
C GLU A 79 -0.07 0.60 -45.86
N GLY A 80 -0.54 1.10 -44.71
CA GLY A 80 -0.86 2.50 -44.47
C GLY A 80 -2.32 2.92 -44.67
N ASP A 81 -3.22 1.98 -45.01
CA ASP A 81 -4.64 2.27 -45.24
C ASP A 81 -5.50 2.34 -43.94
N ALA A 82 -4.95 1.93 -42.79
CA ALA A 82 -5.62 1.92 -41.50
C ALA A 82 -4.66 2.13 -40.33
N THR A 83 -5.13 2.82 -39.30
CA THR A 83 -4.41 3.06 -38.05
C THR A 83 -4.57 1.87 -37.10
N TYR A 84 -5.79 1.30 -37.03
CA TYR A 84 -6.12 0.28 -36.05
C TYR A 84 -6.51 -1.06 -36.69
N GLY A 85 -7.37 -1.05 -37.69
CA GLY A 85 -7.86 -2.20 -38.42
C GLY A 85 -6.72 -2.89 -39.16
N ARG A 86 -6.06 -3.88 -38.54
CA ARG A 86 -5.05 -4.69 -39.26
C ARG A 86 -5.64 -5.99 -39.83
N PHE A 87 -6.70 -6.50 -39.21
CA PHE A 87 -7.24 -7.83 -39.49
C PHE A 87 -8.70 -7.81 -40.01
N ARG A 88 -9.39 -6.66 -40.02
CA ARG A 88 -10.83 -6.52 -40.37
C ARG A 88 -11.74 -7.58 -39.71
N LEU A 89 -11.54 -7.83 -38.42
CA LEU A 89 -12.35 -8.77 -37.63
C LEU A 89 -13.24 -8.10 -36.58
N GLY A 90 -12.84 -6.92 -36.09
CA GLY A 90 -13.38 -6.29 -34.89
C GLY A 90 -14.89 -6.04 -34.90
N ARG A 91 -15.46 -5.69 -36.06
CA ARG A 91 -16.91 -5.46 -36.21
C ARG A 91 -17.77 -6.64 -35.79
N GLY A 92 -17.24 -7.87 -35.83
CA GLY A 92 -17.97 -9.06 -35.42
C GLY A 92 -18.29 -9.08 -33.93
N GLN A 93 -17.49 -8.41 -33.10
CA GLN A 93 -17.67 -8.47 -31.64
C GLN A 93 -19.01 -7.86 -31.20
N ILE A 94 -19.45 -6.76 -31.82
CA ILE A 94 -20.74 -6.15 -31.45
C ILE A 94 -21.93 -7.06 -31.82
N MET A 95 -21.76 -7.87 -32.87
CA MET A 95 -22.79 -8.80 -33.37
C MET A 95 -23.05 -9.98 -32.42
N ALA A 96 -22.14 -10.21 -31.45
CA ALA A 96 -22.35 -11.17 -30.37
C ALA A 96 -23.28 -10.63 -29.26
N HIS A 97 -23.34 -9.31 -29.10
CA HIS A 97 -24.08 -8.65 -28.02
C HIS A 97 -25.41 -8.04 -28.48
N ALA A 98 -25.56 -7.73 -29.77
CA ALA A 98 -26.73 -7.07 -30.30
C ALA A 98 -27.13 -7.57 -31.70
N ALA A 99 -28.44 -7.50 -31.97
CA ALA A 99 -28.93 -7.40 -33.33
C ALA A 99 -28.68 -5.97 -33.82
N THR A 100 -27.98 -5.82 -34.95
CA THR A 100 -27.44 -4.53 -35.41
C THR A 100 -27.94 -4.13 -36.79
N VAL A 101 -28.12 -2.83 -36.98
CA VAL A 101 -28.40 -2.20 -38.27
C VAL A 101 -27.31 -1.17 -38.53
N TRP A 102 -26.63 -1.33 -39.66
CA TRP A 102 -25.56 -0.46 -40.12
C TRP A 102 -26.07 0.32 -41.32
N ARG A 103 -25.89 1.64 -41.33
CA ARG A 103 -26.26 2.52 -42.42
C ARG A 103 -25.04 3.34 -42.81
N SER A 104 -24.65 3.28 -44.06
CA SER A 104 -23.51 4.03 -44.55
C SER A 104 -23.72 4.38 -46.00
N ASN A 105 -23.66 5.67 -46.33
CA ASN A 105 -23.96 6.19 -47.66
C ASN A 105 -25.29 5.61 -48.17
N ALA A 106 -25.27 4.89 -49.29
CA ALA A 106 -26.46 4.34 -49.94
C ALA A 106 -26.80 2.90 -49.48
N TRP A 107 -26.20 2.37 -48.41
CA TRP A 107 -26.33 0.97 -48.03
C TRP A 107 -26.81 0.80 -46.59
N MET A 108 -27.67 -0.21 -46.40
CA MET A 108 -28.09 -0.70 -45.10
C MET A 108 -27.74 -2.18 -44.96
N MET A 109 -27.05 -2.54 -43.88
CA MET A 109 -26.77 -3.93 -43.52
C MET A 109 -27.45 -4.30 -42.21
N THR A 110 -28.31 -5.32 -42.24
CA THR A 110 -29.00 -5.84 -41.05
C THR A 110 -28.41 -7.17 -40.65
N VAL A 111 -28.04 -7.30 -39.36
CA VAL A 111 -27.40 -8.49 -38.81
C VAL A 111 -28.06 -8.89 -37.50
N ASP A 112 -28.64 -10.09 -37.46
CA ASP A 112 -29.01 -10.80 -36.23
C ASP A 112 -28.41 -12.21 -36.30
N THR A 113 -27.31 -12.43 -35.60
CA THR A 113 -26.59 -13.70 -35.66
C THR A 113 -27.34 -14.85 -34.98
N ARG A 114 -28.31 -14.55 -34.09
CA ARG A 114 -29.17 -15.56 -33.45
C ARG A 114 -30.30 -16.02 -34.36
N ALA A 115 -30.80 -15.14 -35.23
CA ALA A 115 -31.88 -15.45 -36.17
C ALA A 115 -31.38 -15.84 -37.58
N MET A 116 -30.34 -15.19 -38.09
CA MET A 116 -29.85 -15.30 -39.47
C MET A 116 -28.61 -16.21 -39.60
N GLY A 117 -28.02 -16.66 -38.49
CA GLY A 117 -26.73 -17.32 -38.48
C GLY A 117 -25.60 -16.35 -38.87
N TYR A 118 -24.73 -16.74 -39.81
CA TYR A 118 -23.61 -15.90 -40.28
C TYR A 118 -23.92 -15.17 -41.60
N HIS A 119 -25.19 -14.83 -41.80
CA HIS A 119 -25.69 -14.07 -42.94
C HIS A 119 -26.10 -12.66 -42.52
N TYR A 120 -26.23 -11.76 -43.49
CA TYR A 120 -26.72 -10.41 -43.31
C TYR A 120 -27.57 -10.02 -44.52
N ASP A 121 -28.55 -9.14 -44.30
CA ASP A 121 -29.32 -8.53 -45.39
C ASP A 121 -28.63 -7.24 -45.83
N LEU A 122 -28.65 -6.96 -47.14
CA LEU A 122 -28.11 -5.76 -47.75
C LEU A 122 -29.17 -5.08 -48.61
N ASP A 123 -29.57 -3.89 -48.19
CA ASP A 123 -30.57 -3.07 -48.87
C ASP A 123 -29.95 -1.76 -49.40
N ASP A 124 -30.46 -1.27 -50.54
CA ASP A 124 -30.13 0.04 -51.08
C ASP A 124 -31.03 1.12 -50.42
N LEU A 125 -30.42 2.21 -49.96
CA LEU A 125 -31.09 3.37 -49.39
C LEU A 125 -31.36 4.43 -50.46
N GLN A 126 -32.57 5.00 -50.46
CA GLN A 126 -32.93 6.09 -51.37
C GLN A 126 -32.19 7.38 -51.03
N ASP A 127 -32.02 7.67 -49.74
CA ASP A 127 -31.33 8.84 -49.23
C ASP A 127 -29.96 8.43 -48.67
N ALA A 128 -28.89 8.81 -49.38
CA ALA A 128 -27.54 8.54 -48.91
C ALA A 128 -27.18 9.46 -47.72
N SER A 129 -26.69 8.86 -46.63
CA SER A 129 -26.18 9.60 -45.48
C SER A 129 -24.66 9.46 -45.40
N PRO A 130 -23.89 10.57 -45.33
CA PRO A 130 -22.44 10.48 -45.16
C PRO A 130 -22.08 9.79 -43.84
N GLY A 131 -20.90 9.19 -43.79
CA GLY A 131 -20.39 8.47 -42.62
C GLY A 131 -20.99 7.08 -42.44
N CYS A 132 -20.99 6.62 -41.19
CA CYS A 132 -21.57 5.37 -40.78
C CYS A 132 -22.40 5.57 -39.52
N SER A 133 -23.63 5.06 -39.51
CA SER A 133 -24.51 5.02 -38.36
C SER A 133 -24.90 3.58 -38.06
N ILE A 134 -24.62 3.15 -36.84
CA ILE A 134 -24.83 1.80 -36.35
C ILE A 134 -25.79 1.91 -35.18
N SER A 135 -26.85 1.12 -35.20
CA SER A 135 -27.73 0.96 -34.05
C SER A 135 -27.86 -0.51 -33.72
N GLY A 136 -28.08 -0.83 -32.45
CA GLY A 136 -28.31 -2.21 -32.07
C GLY A 136 -29.15 -2.34 -30.82
N ASN A 137 -29.97 -3.39 -30.81
CA ASN A 137 -30.73 -3.81 -29.65
C ASN A 137 -29.97 -4.94 -28.96
N TRP A 138 -29.70 -4.78 -27.66
CA TRP A 138 -29.01 -5.82 -26.91
C TRP A 138 -29.85 -7.09 -26.89
N TYR A 139 -29.20 -8.24 -27.08
CA TYR A 139 -29.88 -9.51 -26.89
C TYR A 139 -30.31 -9.72 -25.43
N GLU A 140 -29.55 -9.13 -24.50
CA GLU A 140 -29.81 -9.15 -23.07
C GLU A 140 -29.88 -7.71 -22.55
N VAL A 141 -31.00 -7.34 -21.92
CA VAL A 141 -31.20 -6.00 -21.37
C VAL A 141 -30.25 -5.78 -20.21
N LEU A 142 -29.48 -4.70 -20.26
CA LEU A 142 -28.53 -4.37 -19.21
C LEU A 142 -29.26 -3.92 -17.93
N SER A 143 -28.76 -4.36 -16.79
CA SER A 143 -29.03 -3.74 -15.50
C SER A 143 -28.40 -2.33 -15.43
N ASP A 144 -28.83 -1.53 -14.45
CA ASP A 144 -28.26 -0.19 -14.24
C ASP A 144 -26.76 -0.27 -13.89
N ALA A 145 -26.34 -1.31 -13.15
CA ALA A 145 -24.94 -1.55 -12.81
C ALA A 145 -24.09 -1.89 -14.04
N GLU A 146 -24.58 -2.77 -14.93
CA GLU A 146 -23.89 -3.14 -16.16
C GLU A 146 -23.79 -1.96 -17.13
N LEU A 147 -24.87 -1.18 -17.27
CA LEU A 147 -24.87 0.03 -18.09
C LEU A 147 -23.81 1.03 -17.60
N MET A 148 -23.77 1.29 -16.29
CA MET A 148 -22.78 2.20 -15.71
C MET A 148 -21.35 1.67 -15.86
N SER A 149 -21.15 0.36 -15.71
CA SER A 149 -19.86 -0.29 -15.94
C SER A 149 -19.41 -0.15 -17.40
N ALA A 150 -20.30 -0.39 -18.36
CA ALA A 150 -19.99 -0.23 -19.78
C ALA A 150 -19.68 1.23 -20.16
N ILE A 151 -20.43 2.20 -19.62
CA ILE A 151 -20.16 3.63 -19.82
C ILE A 151 -18.77 4.00 -19.31
N GLN A 152 -18.42 3.56 -18.09
CA GLN A 152 -17.13 3.84 -17.50
C GLN A 152 -15.99 3.16 -18.27
N GLU A 153 -16.19 1.90 -18.68
CA GLU A 153 -15.23 1.16 -19.49
C GLU A 153 -14.96 1.88 -20.82
N VAL A 154 -16.00 2.28 -21.57
CA VAL A 154 -15.83 3.04 -22.82
C VAL A 154 -15.05 4.33 -22.58
N ARG A 155 -15.40 5.07 -21.52
CA ARG A 155 -14.71 6.32 -21.14
C ARG A 155 -13.22 6.12 -20.91
N ASP A 156 -12.85 5.05 -20.21
CA ASP A 156 -11.44 4.74 -19.94
C ASP A 156 -10.74 4.23 -21.20
N LEU A 157 -11.42 3.45 -22.04
CA LEU A 157 -10.86 2.89 -23.25
C LEU A 157 -10.48 3.93 -24.29
N VAL A 158 -11.27 5.00 -24.46
CA VAL A 158 -11.07 5.98 -25.55
C VAL A 158 -10.52 7.32 -25.09
N ARG A 159 -10.10 7.41 -23.83
CA ARG A 159 -9.72 8.68 -23.18
C ARG A 159 -8.79 9.57 -24.01
N TYR A 160 -7.88 8.98 -24.77
CA TYR A 160 -6.83 9.68 -25.51
C TYR A 160 -6.91 9.47 -27.02
N THR A 161 -8.03 8.98 -27.55
CA THR A 161 -8.19 8.80 -29.00
C THR A 161 -8.14 10.14 -29.73
N PRO A 162 -7.58 10.18 -30.96
CA PRO A 162 -7.47 11.43 -31.72
C PRO A 162 -8.83 12.01 -32.12
N VAL A 163 -9.84 11.15 -32.31
CA VAL A 163 -11.20 11.54 -32.68
C VAL A 163 -11.98 11.99 -31.44
N SER A 164 -12.84 13.00 -31.61
CA SER A 164 -13.69 13.49 -30.52
C SER A 164 -14.87 12.54 -30.30
N VAL A 165 -14.92 11.88 -29.13
CA VAL A 165 -16.02 10.97 -28.78
C VAL A 165 -16.97 11.63 -27.78
N VAL A 166 -18.25 11.66 -28.13
CA VAL A 166 -19.36 12.11 -27.28
C VAL A 166 -20.19 10.89 -26.88
N LEU A 167 -20.19 10.56 -25.58
CA LEU A 167 -20.97 9.48 -25.01
C LEU A 167 -22.14 10.04 -24.20
N ASN A 168 -23.38 9.69 -24.57
CA ASN A 168 -24.60 10.16 -23.90
C ASN A 168 -24.63 11.69 -23.72
N GLY A 169 -24.21 12.42 -24.75
CA GLY A 169 -24.16 13.88 -24.77
C GLY A 169 -22.93 14.51 -24.09
N GLN A 170 -22.02 13.72 -23.51
CA GLN A 170 -20.81 14.22 -22.86
C GLN A 170 -19.55 13.85 -23.63
N ARG A 171 -18.67 14.83 -23.90
CA ARG A 171 -17.35 14.55 -24.48
C ARG A 171 -16.48 13.79 -23.48
N ILE A 172 -15.97 12.63 -23.88
CA ILE A 172 -15.18 11.73 -23.02
C ILE A 172 -13.70 11.67 -23.38
N THR A 173 -13.31 12.21 -24.54
CA THR A 173 -11.91 12.24 -24.99
C THR A 173 -11.17 13.47 -24.50
N ARG A 174 -9.84 13.34 -24.42
CA ARG A 174 -8.91 14.40 -24.07
C ARG A 174 -7.77 14.40 -25.08
N ASP A 175 -7.33 15.59 -25.46
CA ASP A 175 -6.17 15.76 -26.32
C ASP A 175 -4.89 15.53 -25.50
N PRO A 176 -4.05 14.54 -25.86
CA PRO A 176 -2.77 14.33 -25.19
C PRO A 176 -1.85 15.55 -25.24
N LEU A 177 -1.93 16.40 -26.27
CA LEU A 177 -1.01 17.54 -26.45
C LEU A 177 -1.19 18.64 -25.41
N ILE A 178 -2.38 18.73 -24.80
CA ILE A 178 -2.70 19.75 -23.78
C ILE A 178 -2.61 19.20 -22.36
N GLU A 179 -2.33 17.90 -22.21
CA GLU A 179 -2.19 17.24 -20.91
C GLU A 179 -0.79 17.49 -20.33
N ARG A 180 -0.69 17.42 -19.00
CA ARG A 180 0.60 17.53 -18.31
C ARG A 180 1.30 16.18 -18.27
N TRP A 181 2.48 16.10 -18.89
CA TRP A 181 3.31 14.89 -18.90
C TRP A 181 4.58 15.09 -18.09
N ASP A 182 5.13 13.99 -17.56
CA ASP A 182 6.42 14.00 -16.85
C ASP A 182 7.58 13.87 -17.84
N ALA A 183 7.35 13.19 -18.96
CA ALA A 183 8.27 13.12 -20.08
C ALA A 183 7.52 12.84 -21.39
N GLU A 184 8.19 13.09 -22.51
CA GLU A 184 7.72 12.86 -23.87
C GLU A 184 8.91 12.53 -24.76
N ASP A 185 8.76 11.55 -25.65
CA ASP A 185 9.73 11.23 -26.70
C ASP A 185 9.01 10.97 -28.04
N GLU A 186 9.74 10.47 -29.04
CA GLU A 186 9.17 10.15 -30.36
C GLU A 186 8.14 9.00 -30.33
N CYS A 187 8.21 8.13 -29.31
CA CYS A 187 7.38 6.93 -29.21
C CYS A 187 6.12 7.15 -28.35
N ALA A 188 6.18 7.95 -27.28
CA ALA A 188 5.07 8.09 -26.34
C ALA A 188 5.13 9.36 -25.46
N TRP A 189 4.00 9.63 -24.81
CA TRP A 189 3.88 10.49 -23.64
C TRP A 189 3.84 9.66 -22.36
N TYR A 190 4.50 10.15 -21.31
CA TYR A 190 4.70 9.40 -20.06
C TYR A 190 4.29 10.22 -18.84
N ARG A 191 3.62 9.55 -17.90
CA ARG A 191 3.39 10.05 -16.54
C ARG A 191 3.69 8.93 -15.55
N VAL A 192 4.53 9.20 -14.56
CA VAL A 192 4.96 8.21 -13.56
C VAL A 192 4.41 8.58 -12.19
N LYS A 193 4.01 7.59 -11.41
CA LYS A 193 3.47 7.73 -10.06
C LYS A 193 4.18 6.78 -9.11
N ALA A 194 4.25 7.13 -7.83
CA ALA A 194 4.85 6.27 -6.81
C ALA A 194 4.14 4.91 -6.70
N ASP A 195 2.80 4.93 -6.78
CA ASP A 195 1.93 3.77 -6.60
C ASP A 195 0.83 3.71 -7.68
N GLY A 196 0.14 2.56 -7.74
CA GLY A 196 -0.95 2.27 -8.67
C GLY A 196 -0.50 1.48 -9.89
N ALA A 197 -1.44 1.02 -10.71
CA ALA A 197 -1.14 0.32 -11.96
C ALA A 197 -0.59 1.29 -13.03
N VAL A 198 0.11 0.74 -14.02
CA VAL A 198 0.53 1.48 -15.21
C VAL A 198 -0.49 1.26 -16.31
N SER A 199 -1.21 2.31 -16.69
CA SER A 199 -2.19 2.26 -17.78
C SER A 199 -1.50 2.49 -19.12
N ILE A 200 -1.71 1.60 -20.10
CA ILE A 200 -1.00 1.63 -21.38
C ILE A 200 -2.00 1.81 -22.51
N TYR A 201 -1.87 2.94 -23.22
CA TYR A 201 -2.68 3.29 -24.38
C TYR A 201 -1.85 3.14 -25.65
N ASN A 202 -2.40 2.45 -26.64
CA ASN A 202 -1.84 2.36 -27.99
C ASN A 202 -2.53 3.39 -28.88
N GLN A 203 -1.81 4.43 -29.29
CA GLN A 203 -2.33 5.53 -30.13
C GLN A 203 -3.60 6.19 -29.57
N GLY A 204 -3.78 6.16 -28.25
CA GLY A 204 -4.91 6.77 -27.57
C GLY A 204 -6.00 5.81 -27.11
N VAL A 205 -5.97 4.53 -27.52
CA VAL A 205 -6.88 3.48 -27.05
C VAL A 205 -6.23 2.67 -25.93
N LEU A 206 -6.89 2.52 -24.79
CA LEU A 206 -6.39 1.72 -23.67
C LEU A 206 -6.33 0.24 -24.05
N VAL A 207 -5.13 -0.33 -23.95
CA VAL A 207 -4.89 -1.75 -24.20
C VAL A 207 -5.05 -2.54 -22.91
N ARG A 208 -4.31 -2.14 -21.87
CA ARG A 208 -4.21 -2.88 -20.61
C ARG A 208 -3.70 -2.01 -19.46
N HIS A 209 -3.78 -2.58 -18.26
CA HIS A 209 -3.07 -2.13 -17.09
C HIS A 209 -1.97 -3.13 -16.73
N ASP A 210 -0.74 -2.65 -16.56
CA ASP A 210 0.33 -3.44 -15.96
C ASP A 210 0.31 -3.25 -14.44
N PRO A 211 0.42 -4.34 -13.65
CA PRO A 211 0.51 -4.23 -12.21
C PRO A 211 1.78 -3.46 -11.79
N ALA A 212 1.68 -2.74 -10.67
CA ALA A 212 2.73 -1.83 -10.20
C ALA A 212 4.09 -2.54 -10.01
N HIS A 213 4.10 -3.78 -9.54
CA HIS A 213 5.32 -4.56 -9.31
C HIS A 213 6.12 -4.87 -10.58
N MET A 214 5.50 -4.79 -11.76
CA MET A 214 6.23 -5.00 -13.02
C MET A 214 7.21 -3.85 -13.26
N TRP A 215 6.86 -2.65 -12.82
CA TRP A 215 7.63 -1.43 -13.02
C TRP A 215 8.31 -0.93 -11.74
N GLY A 216 7.79 -1.29 -10.57
CA GLY A 216 8.17 -0.75 -9.27
C GLY A 216 7.52 0.61 -8.97
N ALA A 217 6.55 0.99 -9.81
CA ALA A 217 5.88 2.29 -9.83
C ALA A 217 4.54 2.17 -10.58
N GLY A 218 3.66 3.14 -10.39
CA GLY A 218 2.45 3.31 -11.19
C GLY A 218 2.63 4.33 -12.32
N GLY A 219 1.61 4.53 -13.15
CA GLY A 219 1.68 5.55 -14.17
C GLY A 219 0.73 5.41 -15.35
N LEU A 220 1.09 6.12 -16.41
CA LEU A 220 0.34 6.22 -17.65
C LEU A 220 1.33 6.34 -18.81
N ILE A 221 1.11 5.54 -19.84
CA ILE A 221 1.86 5.55 -21.10
C ILE A 221 0.83 5.72 -22.22
N VAL A 222 1.02 6.72 -23.07
CA VAL A 222 0.21 6.90 -24.28
C VAL A 222 1.15 6.88 -25.48
N SER A 223 1.08 5.83 -26.30
CA SER A 223 1.95 5.74 -27.48
C SER A 223 1.50 6.69 -28.59
N LYS A 224 2.48 7.27 -29.28
CA LYS A 224 2.33 8.03 -30.53
C LYS A 224 2.38 7.12 -31.74
N GLN A 225 3.12 6.03 -31.62
CA GLN A 225 3.33 5.03 -32.66
C GLN A 225 2.58 3.73 -32.33
N ALA A 226 2.24 2.96 -33.36
CA ALA A 226 1.57 1.68 -33.20
C ALA A 226 2.45 0.67 -32.45
N VAL A 227 1.92 0.15 -31.35
CA VAL A 227 2.50 -0.95 -30.59
C VAL A 227 2.02 -2.28 -31.18
N GLY A 228 2.91 -3.26 -31.26
CA GLY A 228 2.54 -4.61 -31.69
C GLY A 228 1.65 -5.28 -30.66
N LEU A 229 0.42 -5.63 -31.05
CA LEU A 229 -0.57 -6.29 -30.20
C LEU A 229 -0.92 -7.69 -30.72
N ASN A 230 -1.49 -8.53 -29.85
CA ASN A 230 -2.14 -9.77 -30.28
C ASN A 230 -3.43 -9.49 -31.07
N VAL A 231 -4.02 -10.52 -31.68
CA VAL A 231 -5.24 -10.40 -32.51
C VAL A 231 -6.41 -9.79 -31.74
N SER A 232 -6.57 -10.13 -30.46
CA SER A 232 -7.63 -9.59 -29.59
C SER A 232 -7.30 -8.23 -28.95
N ARG A 233 -6.13 -7.63 -29.25
CA ARG A 233 -5.71 -6.30 -28.78
C ARG A 233 -5.77 -6.10 -27.27
N THR A 234 -5.53 -7.17 -26.52
CA THR A 234 -5.48 -7.19 -25.05
C THR A 234 -4.06 -7.31 -24.52
N GLU A 235 -3.16 -7.85 -25.35
CA GLU A 235 -1.79 -8.16 -24.97
C GLU A 235 -0.79 -7.50 -25.92
N ILE A 236 0.33 -7.07 -25.35
CA ILE A 236 1.42 -6.42 -26.09
C ILE A 236 2.44 -7.48 -26.48
N LEU A 237 2.89 -7.47 -27.74
CA LEU A 237 3.94 -8.33 -28.26
C LEU A 237 5.32 -7.86 -27.78
N ARG A 238 5.56 -7.92 -26.46
CA ARG A 238 6.69 -7.26 -25.78
C ARG A 238 8.06 -7.66 -26.32
N LYS A 239 8.22 -8.92 -26.73
CA LYS A 239 9.51 -9.47 -27.19
C LYS A 239 9.87 -9.02 -28.60
N THR A 240 8.89 -8.79 -29.47
CA THR A 240 9.10 -8.55 -30.90
C THR A 240 8.84 -7.10 -31.30
N CYS A 241 8.02 -6.35 -30.57
CA CYS A 241 7.71 -4.97 -30.91
C CYS A 241 8.87 -4.01 -30.55
N PRO A 242 9.51 -3.35 -31.54
CA PRO A 242 10.60 -2.41 -31.27
C PRO A 242 10.12 -1.12 -30.58
N VAL A 243 8.95 -0.60 -30.96
CA VAL A 243 8.33 0.57 -30.32
C VAL A 243 8.11 0.32 -28.83
N TRP A 244 7.57 -0.85 -28.48
CA TRP A 244 7.38 -1.22 -27.07
C TRP A 244 8.70 -1.31 -26.30
N LYS A 245 9.77 -1.85 -26.90
CA LYS A 245 11.07 -1.93 -26.24
C LYS A 245 11.62 -0.54 -25.90
N ALA A 246 11.45 0.44 -26.81
CA ALA A 246 11.83 1.82 -26.56
C ALA A 246 11.01 2.43 -25.41
N ILE A 247 9.68 2.31 -25.48
CA ILE A 247 8.74 2.77 -24.46
C ILE A 247 9.06 2.16 -23.08
N ALA A 248 9.24 0.85 -23.02
CA ALA A 248 9.51 0.14 -21.78
C ALA A 248 10.86 0.53 -21.16
N LYS A 249 11.88 0.74 -21.99
CA LYS A 249 13.19 1.23 -21.52
C LYS A 249 13.05 2.62 -20.91
N GLN A 250 12.37 3.54 -21.58
CA GLN A 250 12.19 4.92 -21.10
C GLN A 250 11.36 4.96 -19.81
N PHE A 251 10.20 4.29 -19.79
CA PHE A 251 9.35 4.27 -18.60
C PHE A 251 10.02 3.56 -17.41
N GLY A 252 10.76 2.48 -17.66
CA GLY A 252 11.55 1.80 -16.62
C GLY A 252 12.57 2.73 -15.95
N GLN A 253 13.29 3.53 -16.73
CA GLN A 253 14.22 4.53 -16.20
C GLN A 253 13.50 5.59 -15.35
N MET A 254 12.34 6.05 -15.79
CA MET A 254 11.53 7.02 -15.03
C MET A 254 11.02 6.42 -13.71
N ALA A 255 10.58 5.15 -13.73
CA ALA A 255 10.14 4.41 -12.55
C ALA A 255 11.27 4.25 -11.52
N ASP A 256 12.49 3.95 -11.96
CA ASP A 256 13.64 3.84 -11.06
C ASP A 256 14.06 5.22 -10.50
N GLN A 257 13.92 6.30 -11.29
CA GLN A 257 14.20 7.67 -10.86
C GLN A 257 13.19 8.21 -9.82
N ILE A 258 11.89 7.96 -9.99
CA ILE A 258 10.92 8.40 -8.97
C ILE A 258 11.16 7.67 -7.65
N ALA A 259 11.53 6.39 -7.73
CA ALA A 259 11.79 5.58 -6.56
C ALA A 259 13.07 5.99 -5.82
N SER A 260 14.08 6.56 -6.50
CA SER A 260 15.25 7.12 -5.83
C SER A 260 14.97 8.48 -5.15
N ARG A 261 14.05 9.28 -5.70
CA ARG A 261 13.65 10.58 -5.12
C ARG A 261 12.84 10.45 -3.83
N LEU A 262 12.10 9.37 -3.64
CA LEU A 262 11.33 9.11 -2.42
C LEU A 262 12.22 8.83 -1.19
N GLY A 263 13.53 8.65 -1.40
CA GLY A 263 14.54 8.39 -0.37
C GLY A 263 14.61 6.90 0.02
N ASP A 264 15.78 6.46 0.50
CA ASP A 264 16.03 5.05 0.85
C ASP A 264 15.06 4.50 1.91
N HIS A 265 14.52 5.38 2.76
CA HIS A 265 13.60 5.03 3.86
C HIS A 265 12.12 4.94 3.47
N ARG A 266 11.74 5.32 2.25
CA ARG A 266 10.33 5.33 1.81
C ARG A 266 10.14 4.59 0.50
N LYS A 267 10.67 3.36 0.41
CA LYS A 267 10.39 2.45 -0.71
C LYS A 267 8.90 2.06 -0.69
N THR A 268 8.29 1.95 -1.86
CA THR A 268 6.89 1.51 -2.03
C THR A 268 6.80 -0.02 -2.04
N GLU A 269 5.64 -0.58 -1.74
CA GLU A 269 5.44 -2.03 -1.81
C GLU A 269 5.65 -2.58 -3.23
N ALA A 270 5.24 -1.83 -4.25
CA ALA A 270 5.47 -2.18 -5.65
C ALA A 270 6.97 -2.37 -5.96
N ARG A 271 7.84 -1.50 -5.43
CA ARG A 271 9.29 -1.64 -5.58
C ARG A 271 9.81 -2.87 -4.86
N ARG A 272 9.35 -3.13 -3.63
CA ARG A 272 9.79 -4.32 -2.88
C ARG A 272 9.39 -5.61 -3.59
N GLU A 273 8.18 -5.67 -4.15
CA GLU A 273 7.70 -6.80 -4.94
C GLU A 273 8.49 -6.97 -6.24
N LYS A 274 8.78 -5.88 -6.98
CA LYS A 274 9.68 -5.91 -8.15
C LYS A 274 11.03 -6.52 -7.78
N SER A 275 11.64 -6.06 -6.69
CA SER A 275 12.93 -6.55 -6.21
C SER A 275 12.88 -8.01 -5.77
N ALA A 276 11.82 -8.46 -5.09
CA ALA A 276 11.65 -9.86 -4.72
C ALA A 276 11.56 -10.77 -5.96
N ARG A 277 10.76 -10.37 -6.97
CA ARG A 277 10.65 -11.09 -8.25
C ARG A 277 11.99 -11.13 -9.00
N ALA A 278 12.75 -10.04 -8.98
CA ALA A 278 14.07 -9.95 -9.58
C ALA A 278 15.09 -10.91 -8.93
N LEU A 279 15.02 -11.10 -7.61
CA LEU A 279 15.82 -12.12 -6.90
C LEU A 279 15.46 -13.54 -7.38
N LEU A 280 14.16 -13.83 -7.52
CA LEU A 280 13.66 -15.15 -7.96
C LEU A 280 13.99 -15.46 -9.42
N SER A 281 14.05 -14.45 -10.28
CA SER A 281 14.36 -14.60 -11.71
C SER A 281 15.86 -14.62 -12.02
N GLY A 282 16.73 -14.23 -11.09
CA GLY A 282 18.17 -14.12 -11.37
C GLY A 282 18.50 -12.87 -12.19
N ASP A 283 17.93 -11.71 -11.83
CA ASP A 283 18.24 -10.44 -12.49
C ASP A 283 19.75 -10.15 -12.52
N ALA A 284 20.24 -9.46 -13.55
CA ALA A 284 21.67 -9.15 -13.69
C ALA A 284 22.24 -8.34 -12.52
N ASN A 285 21.41 -7.64 -11.75
CA ASN A 285 21.82 -6.91 -10.55
C ASN A 285 21.52 -7.67 -9.25
N ILE A 286 21.32 -8.99 -9.30
CA ILE A 286 20.89 -9.82 -8.16
C ILE A 286 21.72 -9.59 -6.89
N VAL A 287 23.04 -9.44 -6.99
CA VAL A 287 23.91 -9.19 -5.84
C VAL A 287 23.57 -7.86 -5.15
N GLN A 288 23.36 -6.79 -5.92
CA GLN A 288 22.98 -5.50 -5.36
C GLN A 288 21.59 -5.56 -4.71
N ILE A 289 20.65 -6.22 -5.36
CA ILE A 289 19.28 -6.37 -4.85
C ILE A 289 19.29 -7.18 -3.55
N TYR A 290 20.03 -8.30 -3.51
CA TYR A 290 20.14 -9.18 -2.36
C TYR A 290 20.66 -8.45 -1.11
N SER A 291 21.68 -7.60 -1.28
CA SER A 291 22.31 -6.88 -0.19
C SER A 291 21.59 -5.59 0.22
N ARG A 292 20.96 -4.87 -0.73
CA ARG A 292 20.51 -3.49 -0.51
C ARG A 292 19.00 -3.26 -0.64
N GLU A 293 18.27 -4.10 -1.36
CA GLU A 293 16.82 -3.89 -1.54
C GLU A 293 16.04 -4.51 -0.38
N GLU A 294 15.13 -3.73 0.20
CA GLU A 294 14.42 -4.08 1.43
C GLU A 294 13.22 -4.99 1.15
N VAL A 295 13.48 -6.25 0.83
CA VAL A 295 12.46 -7.21 0.39
C VAL A 295 11.83 -8.01 1.53
N ILE A 296 12.34 -7.92 2.76
CA ILE A 296 11.82 -8.65 3.93
C ILE A 296 11.23 -7.67 4.94
N THR A 297 10.07 -7.99 5.51
CA THR A 297 9.46 -7.19 6.58
C THR A 297 9.45 -7.98 7.88
N LEU A 298 10.11 -7.44 8.91
CA LEU A 298 10.31 -8.08 10.21
C LEU A 298 9.49 -7.41 11.32
N LEU A 299 9.13 -8.20 12.32
CA LEU A 299 8.62 -7.72 13.60
C LEU A 299 9.77 -7.64 14.64
N PRO A 300 9.65 -6.79 15.68
CA PRO A 300 8.58 -5.82 15.89
C PRO A 300 8.73 -4.54 15.07
N GLY A 301 7.62 -3.83 14.83
CA GLY A 301 7.55 -2.48 14.26
C GLY A 301 7.65 -2.40 12.74
N LYS A 302 7.19 -3.43 12.01
CA LYS A 302 7.23 -3.54 10.53
C LYS A 302 8.54 -3.03 9.90
N ARG A 303 9.67 -3.54 10.39
CA ARG A 303 11.00 -3.11 9.91
C ARG A 303 11.34 -3.79 8.59
N HIS A 304 11.53 -3.01 7.54
CA HIS A 304 11.96 -3.51 6.24
C HIS A 304 13.48 -3.70 6.20
N VAL A 305 13.95 -4.84 5.68
CA VAL A 305 15.37 -5.19 5.58
C VAL A 305 15.65 -5.93 4.28
N SER A 306 16.92 -5.94 3.85
CA SER A 306 17.35 -6.77 2.73
C SER A 306 17.37 -8.25 3.08
N LEU A 307 17.40 -9.12 2.06
CA LEU A 307 17.48 -10.57 2.28
C LEU A 307 18.77 -10.94 3.03
N GLU A 308 19.90 -10.32 2.66
CA GLU A 308 21.15 -10.45 3.41
C GLU A 308 21.03 -9.97 4.86
N GLY A 309 20.38 -8.82 5.07
CA GLY A 309 20.14 -8.26 6.41
C GLY A 309 19.28 -9.18 7.28
N PHE A 310 18.25 -9.80 6.70
CA PHE A 310 17.41 -10.80 7.35
C PHE A 310 18.22 -12.05 7.74
N LEU A 311 18.97 -12.64 6.80
CA LEU A 311 19.75 -13.85 7.06
C LEU A 311 20.84 -13.61 8.11
N ARG A 312 21.44 -12.42 8.13
CA ARG A 312 22.36 -12.01 9.19
C ARG A 312 21.67 -11.95 10.56
N LYS A 313 20.45 -11.43 10.64
CA LYS A 313 19.66 -11.42 11.89
C LYS A 313 19.29 -12.82 12.38
N CYS A 314 19.04 -13.76 11.48
CA CYS A 314 18.78 -15.15 11.84
C CYS A 314 20.00 -15.83 12.47
N ARG A 315 21.22 -15.46 12.06
CA ARG A 315 22.47 -15.95 12.67
C ARG A 315 22.88 -15.20 13.93
N TYR A 316 22.61 -13.91 13.98
CA TYR A 316 23.10 -13.02 15.01
C TYR A 316 22.00 -12.06 15.44
N SER A 317 21.48 -12.26 16.65
CA SER A 317 20.52 -11.35 17.28
C SER A 317 20.92 -11.14 18.74
N HIS A 318 20.69 -9.94 19.26
CA HIS A 318 21.03 -9.58 20.65
C HIS A 318 22.47 -9.90 21.08
N ASN A 319 23.45 -9.68 20.20
CA ASN A 319 24.88 -10.00 20.41
C ASN A 319 25.17 -11.48 20.72
N GLN A 320 24.25 -12.39 20.40
CA GLN A 320 24.43 -13.83 20.55
C GLN A 320 24.23 -14.54 19.21
N ARG A 321 24.90 -15.69 19.07
CA ARG A 321 24.73 -16.57 17.91
C ARG A 321 23.37 -17.27 18.04
N GLN A 322 22.43 -16.86 17.21
CA GLN A 322 21.13 -17.49 17.08
C GLN A 322 21.28 -18.67 16.13
N GLY A 323 20.61 -19.79 16.42
CA GLY A 323 20.72 -21.04 15.68
C GLY A 323 20.30 -21.00 14.21
N GLY A 324 20.11 -19.82 13.60
CA GLY A 324 19.71 -19.67 12.20
C GLY A 324 18.21 -19.85 12.00
N ARG A 325 17.36 -19.51 12.98
CA ARG A 325 15.93 -19.82 12.98
C ARG A 325 15.04 -18.59 12.73
N PHE A 326 13.89 -18.80 12.10
CA PHE A 326 12.86 -17.78 11.93
C PHE A 326 11.46 -18.39 11.95
N ALA A 327 10.45 -17.55 12.16
CA ALA A 327 9.05 -17.91 11.97
C ALA A 327 8.34 -16.82 11.15
N VAL A 328 7.25 -17.18 10.47
CA VAL A 328 6.38 -16.24 9.75
C VAL A 328 5.03 -16.24 10.43
N VAL A 329 4.48 -15.07 10.73
CA VAL A 329 3.12 -14.97 11.28
C VAL A 329 2.13 -15.47 10.23
N ASP A 330 1.20 -16.35 10.64
CA ASP A 330 0.34 -17.09 9.70
C ASP A 330 -0.66 -16.17 8.97
N ASN A 331 -1.14 -15.11 9.63
CA ASN A 331 -2.08 -14.16 9.03
C ASN A 331 -2.02 -12.77 9.69
N ALA A 332 -2.71 -11.79 9.09
CA ALA A 332 -2.69 -10.41 9.55
C ALA A 332 -3.27 -10.20 10.97
N PHE A 333 -4.22 -11.04 11.41
CA PHE A 333 -4.84 -10.93 12.74
C PHE A 333 -3.89 -11.33 13.87
N GLU A 334 -2.88 -12.16 13.58
CA GLU A 334 -1.90 -12.62 14.57
C GLU A 334 -0.64 -11.74 14.64
N VAL A 335 -0.59 -10.66 13.85
CA VAL A 335 0.53 -9.70 13.89
C VAL A 335 0.76 -9.12 15.29
N PRO A 336 -0.25 -8.75 16.10
CA PRO A 336 -0.03 -8.28 17.47
C PRO A 336 0.68 -9.31 18.36
N LYS A 337 0.30 -10.59 18.27
CA LYS A 337 0.99 -11.67 19.00
C LYS A 337 2.41 -11.87 18.47
N GLY A 338 2.60 -11.78 17.15
CA GLY A 338 3.92 -11.81 16.53
C GLY A 338 4.82 -10.66 16.97
N GLU A 339 4.28 -9.45 17.18
CA GLU A 339 4.99 -8.30 17.73
C GLU A 339 5.48 -8.59 19.16
N ALA A 340 4.63 -9.16 20.02
CA ALA A 340 4.99 -9.55 21.38
C ALA A 340 6.11 -10.60 21.41
N ILE A 341 5.96 -11.70 20.66
CA ILE A 341 6.98 -12.76 20.55
C ILE A 341 8.31 -12.19 20.03
N ALA A 342 8.26 -11.29 19.06
CA ALA A 342 9.46 -10.70 18.47
C ALA A 342 10.18 -9.73 19.44
N ARG A 343 9.46 -9.07 20.37
CA ARG A 343 10.07 -8.21 21.40
C ARG A 343 10.89 -9.00 22.41
N GLU A 344 10.47 -10.21 22.76
CA GLU A 344 11.22 -11.11 23.64
C GLU A 344 12.50 -11.68 23.00
N GLY A 345 12.66 -11.53 21.68
CA GLY A 345 13.86 -11.93 20.96
C GLY A 345 14.05 -13.45 20.84
N ILE A 346 12.97 -14.23 21.01
CA ILE A 346 12.95 -15.71 20.95
C ILE A 346 13.37 -16.21 19.56
N ALA A 347 12.85 -15.61 18.51
CA ALA A 347 13.19 -15.91 17.12
C ALA A 347 13.05 -14.65 16.25
N VAL A 348 13.61 -14.69 15.03
CA VAL A 348 13.31 -13.67 14.02
C VAL A 348 11.89 -13.92 13.49
N ILE A 349 10.99 -12.95 13.67
CA ILE A 349 9.61 -13.07 13.23
C ILE A 349 9.37 -12.22 11.98
N ILE A 350 8.83 -12.84 10.94
CA ILE A 350 8.53 -12.23 9.64
C ILE A 350 7.04 -11.85 9.59
N HIS A 351 6.76 -10.65 9.08
CA HIS A 351 5.41 -10.16 8.80
C HIS A 351 4.83 -10.83 7.52
N PRO A 352 3.54 -11.19 7.47
CA PRO A 352 2.93 -11.98 6.39
C PRO A 352 3.03 -11.32 5.01
N ALA A 353 3.01 -9.99 4.93
CA ALA A 353 3.25 -9.24 3.68
C ALA A 353 4.55 -9.62 2.94
N THR A 354 5.53 -10.24 3.62
CA THR A 354 6.70 -10.81 2.95
C THR A 354 6.30 -12.00 2.07
N LEU A 355 5.38 -12.87 2.50
CA LEU A 355 4.91 -14.00 1.68
C LEU A 355 4.22 -13.49 0.41
N ASP A 356 3.29 -12.54 0.54
CA ASP A 356 2.58 -11.93 -0.60
C ASP A 356 3.56 -11.40 -1.65
N ARG A 357 4.61 -10.70 -1.19
CA ARG A 357 5.65 -10.11 -2.04
C ARG A 357 6.44 -11.15 -2.85
N PHE A 358 6.64 -12.34 -2.30
CA PHE A 358 7.32 -13.44 -2.97
C PHE A 358 6.34 -14.37 -3.70
N GLY A 359 5.03 -14.14 -3.60
CA GLY A 359 3.99 -15.01 -4.16
C GLY A 359 3.90 -16.37 -3.44
N CYS A 360 4.24 -16.40 -2.15
CA CYS A 360 4.22 -17.59 -1.31
C CYS A 360 2.85 -17.76 -0.64
N TYR A 361 2.35 -18.99 -0.55
CA TYR A 361 1.12 -19.34 0.20
C TYR A 361 1.44 -19.95 1.56
N SER A 362 2.68 -20.41 1.76
CA SER A 362 3.17 -20.95 3.02
C SER A 362 4.54 -20.41 3.38
N ALA A 363 4.92 -20.51 4.67
CA ALA A 363 6.26 -20.20 5.12
C ALA A 363 7.32 -21.14 4.52
N GLN A 364 6.94 -22.37 4.15
CA GLN A 364 7.83 -23.32 3.48
C GLN A 364 8.14 -22.88 2.04
N ASP A 365 7.16 -22.36 1.30
CA ASP A 365 7.36 -21.80 -0.05
C ASP A 365 8.40 -20.67 -0.02
N PHE A 366 8.44 -19.91 1.08
CA PHE A 366 9.43 -18.85 1.27
C PHE A 366 10.85 -19.41 1.52
N VAL A 367 10.97 -20.54 2.22
CA VAL A 367 12.26 -21.26 2.33
C VAL A 367 12.73 -21.70 0.94
N ASP A 368 11.83 -22.24 0.11
CA ASP A 368 12.15 -22.66 -1.26
C ASP A 368 12.56 -21.46 -2.14
N CYS A 369 11.93 -20.28 -1.93
CA CYS A 369 12.36 -19.03 -2.54
C CYS A 369 13.81 -18.68 -2.17
N ILE A 370 14.18 -18.78 -0.89
CA ILE A 370 15.57 -18.51 -0.44
C ILE A 370 16.55 -19.46 -1.12
N VAL A 371 16.24 -20.75 -1.19
CA VAL A 371 17.06 -21.76 -1.89
C VAL A 371 17.27 -21.37 -3.36
N ARG A 372 16.18 -21.01 -4.05
CA ARG A 372 16.22 -20.58 -5.45
C ARG A 372 17.07 -19.32 -5.64
N ILE A 373 16.93 -18.32 -4.77
CA ILE A 373 17.70 -17.07 -4.83
C ILE A 373 19.19 -17.34 -4.65
N HIS A 374 19.55 -18.23 -3.72
CA HIS A 374 20.94 -18.65 -3.54
C HIS A 374 21.50 -19.39 -4.76
N ALA A 375 20.69 -20.21 -5.43
CA ALA A 375 21.09 -20.86 -6.68
C ALA A 375 21.34 -19.83 -7.79
N ASN A 376 20.44 -18.86 -7.96
CA ASN A 376 20.60 -17.76 -8.92
C ASN A 376 21.86 -16.92 -8.64
N LEU A 377 22.15 -16.61 -7.36
CA LEU A 377 23.35 -15.89 -6.96
C LEU A 377 24.64 -16.65 -7.31
N LYS A 378 24.68 -17.96 -7.03
CA LYS A 378 25.84 -18.80 -7.40
C LYS A 378 26.05 -18.79 -8.91
N GLN A 379 24.97 -18.97 -9.67
CA GLN A 379 25.02 -18.95 -11.12
C GLN A 379 25.53 -17.60 -11.67
N ASP A 380 25.08 -16.47 -11.11
CA ASP A 380 25.56 -15.15 -11.51
C ASP A 380 27.06 -14.95 -11.25
N VAL A 381 27.54 -15.34 -10.06
CA VAL A 381 28.97 -15.27 -9.72
C VAL A 381 29.82 -16.16 -10.65
N GLU A 382 29.33 -17.36 -10.98
CA GLU A 382 30.03 -18.30 -11.87
C GLU A 382 30.06 -17.83 -13.33
N LEU A 383 28.94 -17.31 -13.86
CA LEU A 383 28.82 -16.94 -15.27
C LEU A 383 29.32 -15.53 -15.57
N ASN A 384 29.02 -14.56 -14.69
CA ASN A 384 29.30 -13.14 -14.91
C ASN A 384 30.53 -12.64 -14.14
N GLY A 385 31.15 -13.48 -13.30
CA GLY A 385 32.35 -13.13 -12.53
C GLY A 385 32.11 -12.07 -11.46
N THR A 386 30.86 -11.88 -11.03
CA THR A 386 30.48 -10.88 -10.03
C THR A 386 31.24 -11.14 -8.71
N GLN A 387 31.90 -10.12 -8.16
CA GLN A 387 32.61 -10.24 -6.89
C GLN A 387 31.62 -10.31 -5.71
N TYR A 388 31.30 -11.52 -5.27
CA TYR A 388 30.48 -11.77 -4.08
C TYR A 388 30.97 -12.99 -3.30
N TRP A 389 31.03 -12.88 -1.97
CA TRP A 389 31.54 -13.94 -1.09
C TRP A 389 30.47 -14.99 -0.77
N LEU A 390 30.41 -16.06 -1.57
CA LEU A 390 29.38 -17.12 -1.46
C LEU A 390 29.49 -17.99 -0.18
N ASN A 391 30.64 -18.03 0.48
CA ASN A 391 30.87 -18.86 1.68
C ASN A 391 29.96 -18.50 2.86
N GLY A 392 29.26 -17.36 2.80
CA GLY A 392 28.31 -16.92 3.80
C GLY A 392 26.87 -17.42 3.62
N LEU A 393 26.51 -18.00 2.47
CA LEU A 393 25.12 -18.39 2.17
C LEU A 393 24.67 -19.57 3.04
N PHE A 394 23.44 -19.50 3.56
CA PHE A 394 22.78 -20.60 4.27
C PHE A 394 21.27 -20.45 4.20
N VAL A 395 20.56 -21.54 4.37
CA VAL A 395 19.10 -21.53 4.48
C VAL A 395 18.76 -21.58 5.97
N PRO A 396 17.98 -20.62 6.50
CA PRO A 396 17.58 -20.63 7.90
C PRO A 396 16.50 -21.69 8.17
N ASP A 397 16.50 -22.23 9.38
CA ASP A 397 15.51 -23.20 9.84
C ASP A 397 14.17 -22.51 10.11
N LEU A 398 13.09 -23.08 9.60
CA LEU A 398 11.73 -22.60 9.80
C LEU A 398 11.13 -23.18 11.08
N LEU A 399 10.63 -22.30 11.95
CA LEU A 399 9.83 -22.66 13.13
C LEU A 399 8.35 -22.46 12.82
N ALA A 400 7.51 -23.37 13.31
CA ALA A 400 6.07 -23.20 13.29
C ALA A 400 5.68 -22.04 14.20
N PHE A 401 5.03 -21.02 13.63
CA PHE A 401 4.59 -19.85 14.40
C PHE A 401 3.53 -20.23 15.43
N SER A 402 2.63 -21.14 15.09
CA SER A 402 1.65 -21.73 16.03
C SER A 402 2.31 -22.28 17.29
N THR A 403 3.42 -23.01 17.17
CA THR A 403 4.16 -23.51 18.35
C THR A 403 4.66 -22.37 19.22
N LEU A 404 5.23 -21.31 18.63
CA LEU A 404 5.66 -20.13 19.38
C LEU A 404 4.48 -19.41 20.03
N ARG A 405 3.37 -19.25 19.31
CA ARG A 405 2.14 -18.62 19.79
C ARG A 405 1.57 -19.35 20.99
N ASP A 406 1.42 -20.67 20.89
CA ASP A 406 0.73 -21.50 21.88
C ASP A 406 1.57 -21.69 23.16
N THR A 407 2.90 -21.56 23.05
CA THR A 407 3.84 -21.64 24.18
C THR A 407 4.20 -20.29 24.78
N PHE A 408 3.83 -19.18 24.13
CA PHE A 408 4.13 -17.84 24.59
C PHE A 408 3.20 -17.44 25.74
N ILE A 409 3.76 -17.41 26.95
CA ILE A 409 3.09 -16.94 28.16
C ILE A 409 3.14 -15.42 28.19
N GLU A 410 1.98 -14.80 28.14
CA GLU A 410 1.81 -13.35 28.29
C GLU A 410 1.84 -13.01 29.77
N ARG A 411 2.65 -12.04 30.16
CA ARG A 411 2.82 -11.65 31.56
C ARG A 411 2.67 -10.17 31.69
N THR A 412 1.73 -9.76 32.53
CA THR A 412 1.45 -8.35 32.80
C THR A 412 1.19 -8.18 34.29
N ARG A 413 1.94 -7.27 34.93
CA ARG A 413 1.75 -6.95 36.34
C ARG A 413 2.03 -5.49 36.64
N ILE A 414 1.34 -4.95 37.64
CA ILE A 414 1.62 -3.64 38.22
C ILE A 414 2.72 -3.79 39.27
N LEU A 415 3.72 -2.92 39.19
CA LEU A 415 4.87 -2.89 40.09
C LEU A 415 4.76 -1.72 41.06
N THR A 416 5.37 -1.87 42.23
CA THR A 416 5.58 -0.74 43.14
C THR A 416 6.79 0.09 42.68
N GLU A 417 6.67 1.42 42.80
CA GLU A 417 7.74 2.34 42.43
C GLU A 417 9.01 2.11 43.26
N LYS A 418 8.86 1.73 44.53
CA LYS A 418 9.96 1.52 45.47
C LYS A 418 10.80 0.29 45.14
N ASP A 419 10.16 -0.80 44.69
CA ASP A 419 10.86 -2.06 44.46
C ASP A 419 11.44 -2.12 43.05
N ALA A 420 10.84 -1.41 42.09
CA ALA A 420 11.21 -1.48 40.68
C ALA A 420 12.25 -0.44 40.21
N LEU A 421 12.34 0.71 40.89
CA LEU A 421 13.14 1.86 40.45
C LEU A 421 14.21 2.29 41.47
N ASP A 422 15.39 2.69 40.98
CA ASP A 422 16.40 3.33 41.82
C ASP A 422 15.96 4.74 42.30
N ARG A 423 16.59 5.27 43.36
CA ARG A 423 16.18 6.54 44.00
C ARG A 423 16.04 7.71 43.03
N GLU A 424 16.92 7.81 42.02
CA GLU A 424 16.87 8.93 41.06
C GLU A 424 15.79 8.72 40.00
N THR A 425 15.73 7.53 39.42
CA THR A 425 14.68 7.16 38.46
C THR A 425 13.30 7.28 39.07
N ARG A 426 13.13 6.83 40.33
CA ARG A 426 11.89 6.98 41.10
C ARG A 426 11.50 8.45 41.25
N ARG A 427 12.44 9.34 41.57
CA ARG A 427 12.17 10.79 41.67
C ARG A 427 11.67 11.36 40.34
N ALA A 428 12.35 11.03 39.24
CA ALA A 428 11.95 11.48 37.91
C ALA A 428 10.55 10.98 37.53
N TRP A 429 10.28 9.70 37.83
CA TRP A 429 9.00 9.05 37.60
C TRP A 429 7.89 9.63 38.46
N THR A 430 8.07 9.80 39.77
CA THR A 430 7.04 10.38 40.65
C THR A 430 6.65 11.79 40.19
N ALA A 431 7.62 12.60 39.75
CA ALA A 431 7.32 13.90 39.16
C ALA A 431 6.55 13.78 37.83
N LEU A 432 6.93 12.84 36.96
CA LEU A 432 6.29 12.63 35.67
C LEU A 432 4.85 12.13 35.84
N ARG A 433 4.66 11.11 36.68
CA ARG A 433 3.37 10.50 37.02
C ARG A 433 2.33 11.55 37.40
N TRP A 434 2.74 12.56 38.17
CA TRP A 434 1.86 13.66 38.57
C TRP A 434 1.44 14.53 37.38
N CYS A 435 2.37 14.87 36.50
CA CYS A 435 2.06 15.60 35.27
C CYS A 435 1.19 14.76 34.32
N LEU A 436 1.46 13.46 34.21
CA LEU A 436 0.69 12.54 33.37
C LEU A 436 -0.75 12.36 33.88
N HIS A 437 -0.99 12.35 35.19
CA HIS A 437 -2.34 12.28 35.76
C HIS A 437 -3.21 13.46 35.28
N HIS A 438 -2.71 14.69 35.43
CA HIS A 438 -3.42 15.87 34.97
C HIS A 438 -3.53 15.93 33.45
N TYR A 439 -2.50 15.49 32.73
CA TYR A 439 -2.54 15.43 31.26
C TYR A 439 -3.56 14.42 30.75
N ALA A 440 -3.62 13.21 31.33
CA ALA A 440 -4.61 12.20 30.97
C ALA A 440 -6.05 12.69 31.27
N ALA A 441 -6.25 13.40 32.38
CA ALA A 441 -7.53 14.05 32.68
C ALA A 441 -7.90 15.09 31.61
N LEU A 442 -6.93 15.84 31.08
CA LEU A 442 -7.16 16.79 29.98
C LEU A 442 -7.57 16.08 28.69
N CYS A 443 -6.85 15.02 28.32
CA CYS A 443 -7.13 14.22 27.12
C CYS A 443 -8.50 13.51 27.17
N THR A 444 -9.05 13.29 28.37
CA THR A 444 -10.37 12.68 28.59
C THR A 444 -11.48 13.72 28.74
N SER A 445 -11.40 14.82 27.99
CA SER A 445 -12.35 15.95 28.00
C SER A 445 -12.37 16.82 29.27
N GLY A 446 -11.33 16.74 30.11
CA GLY A 446 -11.18 17.62 31.25
C GLY A 446 -10.95 19.07 30.85
N ARG A 447 -11.31 19.99 31.75
CA ARG A 447 -11.11 21.43 31.58
C ARG A 447 -9.92 21.91 32.42
N PRO A 448 -9.02 22.72 31.84
CA PRO A 448 -7.92 23.30 32.60
C PRO A 448 -8.47 24.20 33.72
N ALA A 449 -7.91 24.04 34.91
CA ALA A 449 -8.15 24.88 36.07
C ALA A 449 -6.97 25.84 36.25
N TYR A 450 -6.83 26.44 37.44
CA TYR A 450 -5.69 27.31 37.73
C TYR A 450 -4.37 26.51 37.64
N GLY A 451 -3.42 27.00 36.85
CA GLY A 451 -2.12 26.35 36.61
C GLY A 451 -2.21 25.10 35.73
N GLY A 452 -1.45 24.07 36.08
CA GLY A 452 -1.45 22.76 35.42
C GLY A 452 -2.55 21.81 35.90
N GLN A 453 -3.45 22.25 36.77
CA GLN A 453 -4.52 21.38 37.28
C GLN A 453 -5.66 21.23 36.26
N VAL A 454 -6.36 20.11 36.31
CA VAL A 454 -7.48 19.79 35.41
C VAL A 454 -8.68 19.32 36.24
N ARG A 455 -9.88 19.76 35.85
CA ARG A 455 -11.17 19.37 36.44
C ARG A 455 -12.04 18.65 35.40
N GLU A 456 -13.07 17.93 35.82
CA GLU A 456 -14.11 17.34 34.96
C GLU A 456 -13.65 16.22 33.98
N GLY A 457 -12.36 15.88 33.94
CA GLY A 457 -11.84 14.74 33.16
C GLY A 457 -11.84 13.42 33.95
N LYS A 458 -11.56 12.30 33.27
CA LYS A 458 -11.37 11.01 33.94
C LYS A 458 -10.12 11.07 34.83
N SER A 459 -10.27 10.71 36.10
CA SER A 459 -9.14 10.61 37.03
C SER A 459 -8.51 9.23 36.99
N LEU A 460 -7.65 8.98 36.00
CA LEU A 460 -6.97 7.70 35.83
C LEU A 460 -5.75 7.58 36.75
N HIS A 461 -5.60 6.43 37.41
CA HIS A 461 -4.37 6.09 38.12
C HIS A 461 -3.24 5.86 37.11
N ILE A 462 -2.19 6.66 37.15
CA ILE A 462 -0.98 6.42 36.35
C ILE A 462 -0.06 5.52 37.15
N LEU A 463 0.22 4.32 36.66
CA LEU A 463 0.91 3.25 37.40
C LEU A 463 2.19 2.80 36.68
N LEU A 464 3.09 2.21 37.45
CA LEU A 464 4.26 1.53 36.92
C LEU A 464 3.93 0.05 36.72
N GLY A 465 4.26 -0.50 35.57
CA GLY A 465 3.99 -1.89 35.25
C GLY A 465 5.21 -2.63 34.69
N GLN A 466 5.06 -3.94 34.52
CA GLN A 466 5.94 -4.78 33.71
C GLN A 466 5.07 -5.64 32.80
N SER A 467 5.31 -5.56 31.49
CA SER A 467 4.65 -6.42 30.50
C SER A 467 5.60 -6.88 29.41
N ASN A 468 5.43 -8.12 28.93
CA ASN A 468 6.13 -8.63 27.73
C ASN A 468 5.31 -8.46 26.43
N ILE A 469 4.07 -7.99 26.52
CA ILE A 469 3.17 -7.81 25.36
C ILE A 469 2.89 -6.35 25.02
N ALA A 470 3.02 -5.45 26.00
CA ALA A 470 2.63 -4.05 25.83
C ALA A 470 3.64 -3.08 26.47
N GLU A 471 3.82 -1.92 25.85
CA GLU A 471 4.65 -0.82 26.39
C GLU A 471 3.87 0.07 27.37
N ALA A 472 2.55 0.10 27.22
CA ALA A 472 1.57 0.66 28.13
C ALA A 472 0.25 -0.09 27.97
N TRP A 473 -0.61 -0.06 28.99
CA TRP A 473 -1.95 -0.63 28.93
C TRP A 473 -2.89 0.04 29.93
N THR A 474 -4.19 -0.08 29.69
CA THR A 474 -5.30 0.53 30.43
C THR A 474 -6.51 -0.39 30.42
N ASP A 475 -7.36 -0.26 31.43
CA ASP A 475 -8.72 -0.82 31.45
C ASP A 475 -9.77 0.15 30.84
N GLY A 476 -9.30 1.26 30.27
CA GLY A 476 -10.11 2.30 29.63
C GLY A 476 -10.86 3.24 30.59
N SER A 477 -10.79 3.00 31.91
CA SER A 477 -11.67 3.68 32.86
C SER A 477 -11.02 4.10 34.18
N SER A 478 -10.08 3.32 34.71
CA SER A 478 -9.56 3.51 36.07
C SER A 478 -8.04 3.68 36.14
N TYR A 479 -7.25 3.11 35.23
CA TYR A 479 -5.79 3.24 35.28
C TYR A 479 -5.11 3.18 33.92
N ILE A 480 -3.90 3.74 33.82
CA ILE A 480 -2.95 3.52 32.74
C ILE A 480 -1.63 3.08 33.37
N ALA A 481 -1.11 1.92 32.98
CA ALA A 481 0.18 1.41 33.41
C ALA A 481 1.22 1.57 32.31
N ILE A 482 2.43 1.99 32.68
CA ILE A 482 3.57 2.17 31.77
C ILE A 482 4.66 1.16 32.11
N ASP A 483 5.21 0.49 31.09
CA ASP A 483 6.25 -0.50 31.30
C ASP A 483 7.54 0.10 31.89
N VAL A 484 8.06 -0.58 32.92
CA VAL A 484 9.23 -0.17 33.69
C VAL A 484 10.48 0.03 32.85
N THR A 485 10.62 -0.69 31.73
CA THR A 485 11.79 -0.55 30.84
C THR A 485 11.82 0.81 30.17
N LEU A 486 10.66 1.43 29.89
CA LEU A 486 10.56 2.79 29.37
C LEU A 486 10.86 3.82 30.46
N VAL A 487 10.29 3.63 31.64
CA VAL A 487 10.50 4.54 32.79
C VAL A 487 11.97 4.60 33.20
N LYS A 488 12.70 3.48 33.17
CA LYS A 488 14.15 3.44 33.43
C LYS A 488 14.97 4.31 32.46
N ARG A 489 14.47 4.60 31.25
CA ARG A 489 15.14 5.47 30.27
C ARG A 489 15.07 6.95 30.65
N LEU A 490 14.21 7.37 31.60
CA LEU A 490 14.15 8.75 32.10
C LEU A 490 15.49 9.23 32.69
N LYS A 491 16.32 8.30 33.19
CA LYS A 491 17.64 8.61 33.72
C LYS A 491 18.67 8.90 32.62
N SER A 492 18.64 8.14 31.52
CA SER A 492 19.63 8.22 30.45
C SER A 492 19.25 9.15 29.31
N SER A 493 17.95 9.38 29.10
CA SER A 493 17.41 10.21 28.01
C SER A 493 16.08 10.85 28.44
N PRO A 494 16.09 11.75 29.44
CA PRO A 494 14.92 12.25 30.14
C PRO A 494 13.83 12.80 29.22
N LEU A 495 14.15 13.78 28.37
CA LEU A 495 13.14 14.41 27.49
C LEU A 495 12.59 13.43 26.46
N ARG A 496 13.44 12.62 25.84
CA ARG A 496 13.02 11.65 24.81
C ARG A 496 12.09 10.59 25.42
N ALA A 497 12.44 10.07 26.59
CA ALA A 497 11.62 9.09 27.30
C ALA A 497 10.29 9.72 27.77
N ALA A 498 10.31 10.91 28.37
CA ALA A 498 9.09 11.58 28.79
C ALA A 498 8.16 11.89 27.61
N ALA A 499 8.68 12.46 26.52
CA ALA A 499 7.91 12.75 25.31
C ALA A 499 7.21 11.48 24.77
N TYR A 500 7.93 10.36 24.74
CA TYR A 500 7.38 9.08 24.30
C TYR A 500 6.29 8.58 25.25
N ILE A 501 6.48 8.68 26.56
CA ILE A 501 5.47 8.31 27.56
C ILE A 501 4.22 9.19 27.45
N PHE A 502 4.34 10.49 27.17
CA PHE A 502 3.18 11.34 26.89
C PHE A 502 2.38 10.87 25.67
N THR A 503 3.05 10.44 24.61
CA THR A 503 2.39 9.83 23.44
C THR A 503 1.72 8.50 23.78
N LEU A 504 2.29 7.70 24.69
CA LEU A 504 1.63 6.50 25.20
C LEU A 504 0.37 6.85 26.00
N ILE A 505 0.35 7.92 26.79
CA ILE A 505 -0.90 8.37 27.45
C ILE A 505 -1.98 8.70 26.41
N GLU A 506 -1.64 9.40 25.33
CA GLU A 506 -2.59 9.70 24.26
C GLU A 506 -3.09 8.43 23.57
N HIS A 507 -2.21 7.43 23.38
CA HIS A 507 -2.55 6.13 22.83
C HIS A 507 -3.53 5.38 23.74
N GLU A 508 -3.21 5.25 25.02
CA GLU A 508 -4.06 4.53 25.97
C GLU A 508 -5.40 5.24 26.21
N VAL A 509 -5.44 6.58 26.17
CA VAL A 509 -6.70 7.34 26.26
C VAL A 509 -7.57 7.17 25.01
N ALA A 510 -6.99 6.87 23.85
CA ALA A 510 -7.72 6.65 22.60
C ALA A 510 -8.48 5.31 22.54
N HIS A 511 -8.17 4.38 23.45
CA HIS A 511 -8.89 3.11 23.60
C HIS A 511 -10.26 3.30 24.24
N GLU A 512 -11.25 2.59 23.72
CA GLU A 512 -12.62 2.53 24.25
C GLU A 512 -12.84 1.19 24.98
N GLY A 513 -12.11 0.98 26.07
CA GLY A 513 -12.16 -0.27 26.86
C GLY A 513 -10.77 -0.74 27.28
N ASP A 514 -10.65 -2.03 27.59
CA ASP A 514 -9.36 -2.65 27.91
C ASP A 514 -8.47 -2.72 26.66
N SER A 515 -7.32 -2.05 26.73
CA SER A 515 -6.32 -2.00 25.66
C SER A 515 -5.67 -3.35 25.34
N LEU A 516 -5.65 -4.31 26.27
CA LEU A 516 -5.05 -5.62 26.04
C LEU A 516 -5.93 -6.51 25.17
N ASP A 517 -7.24 -6.31 25.22
CA ASP A 517 -8.24 -7.09 24.47
C ASP A 517 -8.71 -6.40 23.18
N CYS A 518 -8.20 -5.19 22.88
CA CYS A 518 -8.70 -4.33 21.80
C CYS A 518 -7.66 -4.08 20.70
N GLY A 519 -8.07 -4.25 19.43
CA GLY A 519 -7.24 -3.96 18.26
C GLY A 519 -7.26 -2.48 17.85
N HIS A 520 -6.38 -2.11 16.91
CA HIS A 520 -6.30 -0.76 16.34
C HIS A 520 -7.03 -0.69 14.99
N ASP A 521 -8.31 -0.34 15.03
CA ASP A 521 -9.11 -0.08 13.82
C ASP A 521 -8.93 1.37 13.33
N GLU A 522 -9.57 1.70 12.21
CA GLU A 522 -9.51 3.05 11.64
C GLU A 522 -10.07 4.12 12.59
N ALA A 523 -11.13 3.78 13.35
CA ALA A 523 -11.71 4.68 14.35
C ALA A 523 -10.72 4.98 15.49
N PHE A 524 -10.00 3.97 15.98
CA PHE A 524 -8.91 4.15 16.94
C PHE A 524 -7.84 5.10 16.42
N TYR A 525 -7.34 4.86 15.19
CA TYR A 525 -6.29 5.71 14.61
C TYR A 525 -6.74 7.16 14.44
N GLN A 526 -8.00 7.38 14.07
CA GLN A 526 -8.58 8.72 13.98
C GLN A 526 -8.65 9.40 15.36
N ARG A 527 -9.14 8.70 16.40
CA ARG A 527 -9.18 9.25 17.78
C ARG A 527 -7.79 9.58 18.30
N PHE A 528 -6.82 8.68 18.11
CA PHE A 528 -5.44 8.89 18.53
C PHE A 528 -4.82 10.09 17.81
N HIS A 529 -5.01 10.18 16.49
CA HIS A 529 -4.54 11.31 15.69
C HIS A 529 -5.14 12.64 16.19
N ASP A 530 -6.45 12.68 16.42
CA ASP A 530 -7.14 13.89 16.86
C ASP A 530 -6.70 14.33 18.25
N LEU A 531 -6.54 13.40 19.20
CA LEU A 531 -5.99 13.67 20.53
C LEU A 531 -4.56 14.23 20.45
N ALA A 532 -3.69 13.59 19.66
CA ALA A 532 -2.29 13.99 19.53
C ALA A 532 -2.11 15.38 18.90
N LEU A 533 -3.02 15.78 18.00
CA LEU A 533 -3.08 17.12 17.43
C LEU A 533 -3.67 18.15 18.40
N GLN A 534 -4.86 17.87 18.95
CA GLN A 534 -5.61 18.77 19.81
C GLN A 534 -4.82 19.16 21.07
N HIS A 535 -4.09 18.22 21.65
CA HIS A 535 -3.36 18.44 22.91
C HIS A 535 -1.86 18.69 22.72
N SER A 536 -1.39 18.86 21.47
CA SER A 536 0.04 19.01 21.16
C SER A 536 0.75 20.14 21.92
N GLU A 537 0.12 21.32 22.04
CA GLU A 537 0.65 22.45 22.83
C GLU A 537 0.71 22.13 24.32
N GLN A 538 -0.35 21.48 24.83
CA GLN A 538 -0.45 21.13 26.23
C GLN A 538 0.52 20.03 26.61
N ARG A 539 0.78 19.06 25.72
CA ARG A 539 1.85 18.07 25.87
C ARG A 539 3.19 18.74 26.14
N GLN A 540 3.53 19.76 25.34
CA GLN A 540 4.77 20.52 25.54
C GLN A 540 4.78 21.28 26.87
N ARG A 541 3.65 21.87 27.26
CA ARG A 541 3.50 22.54 28.57
C ARG A 541 3.70 21.57 29.74
N TYR A 542 3.06 20.40 29.73
CA TYR A 542 3.22 19.39 30.79
C TYR A 542 4.62 18.76 30.81
N MET A 543 5.27 18.58 29.66
CA MET A 543 6.69 18.21 29.62
C MET A 543 7.57 19.25 30.30
N HIS A 544 7.27 20.54 30.14
CA HIS A 544 7.99 21.61 30.84
C HIS A 544 7.71 21.62 32.34
N LEU A 545 6.44 21.48 32.76
CA LEU A 545 6.04 21.33 34.16
C LEU A 545 6.79 20.18 34.83
N TRP A 546 6.85 19.02 34.17
CA TRP A 546 7.60 17.87 34.64
C TRP A 546 9.09 18.18 34.83
N LEU A 547 9.72 18.77 33.81
CA LEU A 547 11.15 19.09 33.86
C LEU A 547 11.48 20.06 34.99
N MET A 548 10.63 21.05 35.21
CA MET A 548 10.71 21.99 36.32
C MET A 548 10.56 21.27 37.66
N LYS A 549 9.49 20.49 37.86
CA LYS A 549 9.26 19.72 39.11
C LYS A 549 10.41 18.77 39.44
N TYR A 550 10.90 18.03 38.45
CA TYR A 550 11.99 17.07 38.62
C TYR A 550 13.30 17.76 39.03
N THR A 551 13.68 18.83 38.33
CA THR A 551 14.94 19.54 38.61
C THR A 551 14.89 20.35 39.90
N THR A 552 13.78 21.02 40.21
CA THR A 552 13.57 21.70 41.50
C THR A 552 13.61 20.71 42.67
N SER A 553 13.03 19.52 42.52
CA SER A 553 13.15 18.46 43.52
C SER A 553 14.62 18.07 43.74
N MET A 554 15.42 17.93 42.68
CA MET A 554 16.85 17.61 42.81
C MET A 554 17.65 18.73 43.49
N GLU A 555 17.34 19.99 43.19
CA GLU A 555 17.95 21.17 43.83
C GLU A 555 17.65 21.20 45.34
N GLY A 556 16.43 20.85 45.76
CA GLY A 556 16.05 20.72 47.17
C GLY A 556 16.82 19.65 47.96
N ASP A 557 17.32 18.60 47.30
CA ASP A 557 18.20 17.58 47.89
C ASP A 557 19.69 17.98 47.87
N GLY A 558 20.02 19.21 47.46
CA GLY A 558 21.39 19.71 47.38
C GLY A 558 22.20 19.15 46.20
N LYS A 559 21.55 18.53 45.19
CA LYS A 559 22.26 18.10 43.98
C LYS A 559 22.66 19.32 43.14
N ARG A 560 23.90 19.31 42.62
CA ARG A 560 24.39 20.35 41.71
C ARG A 560 23.63 20.28 40.38
N ALA A 561 23.32 21.44 39.79
CA ALA A 561 22.66 21.58 38.49
C ALA A 561 23.54 21.06 37.33
N ARG A 562 23.57 19.73 37.14
CA ARG A 562 24.39 19.05 36.12
C ARG A 562 23.65 17.83 35.58
N GLY A 563 23.66 17.65 34.27
CA GLY A 563 23.04 16.52 33.59
C GLY A 563 22.18 16.97 32.42
N GLU A 564 21.66 16.00 31.66
CA GLU A 564 20.85 16.27 30.47
C GLU A 564 19.57 17.05 30.82
N ALA A 565 18.85 16.66 31.87
CA ALA A 565 17.63 17.37 32.32
C ALA A 565 17.86 18.86 32.65
N TRP A 566 18.96 19.23 33.31
CA TRP A 566 19.28 20.64 33.57
C TRP A 566 19.71 21.39 32.31
N ARG A 567 20.46 20.74 31.41
CA ARG A 567 20.83 21.34 30.12
C ARG A 567 19.56 21.72 29.35
N GLU A 568 18.59 20.82 29.31
CA GLU A 568 17.31 21.05 28.64
C GLU A 568 16.50 22.16 29.31
N ARG A 569 16.38 22.18 30.65
CA ARG A 569 15.71 23.27 31.38
C ARG A 569 16.37 24.61 31.08
N TYR A 570 17.71 24.65 31.06
CA TYR A 570 18.47 25.86 30.76
C TYR A 570 18.27 26.34 29.31
N LEU A 571 18.19 25.42 28.33
CA LEU A 571 17.92 25.77 26.94
C LEU A 571 16.54 26.41 26.78
N VAL A 572 15.51 25.85 27.44
CA VAL A 572 14.16 26.42 27.43
C VAL A 572 14.14 27.81 28.09
N GLY A 573 14.75 27.97 29.26
CA GLY A 573 14.84 29.27 29.94
C GLY A 573 15.65 30.32 29.15
N ARG A 574 16.71 29.91 28.46
CA ARG A 574 17.50 30.78 27.57
C ARG A 574 16.71 31.23 26.35
N ALA A 575 15.91 30.34 25.76
CA ALA A 575 15.03 30.70 24.65
C ALA A 575 13.94 31.71 25.09
N GLY A 576 13.35 31.51 26.27
CA GLY A 576 12.38 32.44 26.87
C GLY A 576 12.99 33.83 27.10
N SER A 577 14.07 33.90 27.87
CA SER A 577 14.75 35.18 28.17
C SER A 577 15.27 35.92 26.93
N GLY A 578 15.67 35.19 25.88
CA GLY A 578 16.06 35.78 24.60
C GLY A 578 14.90 36.43 23.84
N ARG A 579 13.68 35.91 23.97
CA ARG A 579 12.46 36.48 23.39
C ARG A 579 11.97 37.69 24.16
N GLU A 580 11.99 37.61 25.48
CA GLU A 580 11.61 38.72 26.37
C GLU A 580 12.50 39.94 26.16
N LYS A 581 13.82 39.73 26.01
CA LYS A 581 14.77 40.79 25.65
C LYS A 581 14.49 41.46 24.30
N ARG A 582 13.70 40.82 23.43
CA ARG A 582 13.25 41.33 22.12
C ARG A 582 11.80 41.82 22.15
N GLY A 583 11.18 41.97 23.33
CA GLY A 583 9.80 42.41 23.48
C GLY A 583 8.75 41.37 23.05
N LEU A 584 9.16 40.10 22.88
CA LEU A 584 8.27 39.01 22.53
C LEU A 584 7.92 38.20 23.80
N PRO A 585 6.70 37.63 23.88
CA PRO A 585 6.34 36.74 24.98
C PRO A 585 7.27 35.51 24.99
N PRO A 586 7.59 34.97 26.18
CA PRO A 586 8.45 33.79 26.31
C PRO A 586 7.82 32.59 25.60
N THR A 587 8.65 31.63 25.19
CA THR A 587 8.17 30.43 24.47
C THR A 587 7.26 29.56 25.35
N ILE A 588 7.53 29.52 26.66
CA ILE A 588 6.72 28.86 27.68
C ILE A 588 6.68 29.82 28.87
N GLU A 589 5.52 29.94 29.53
CA GLU A 589 5.33 30.76 30.73
C GLU A 589 6.20 30.29 31.91
N ASP A 590 6.44 31.16 32.88
CA ASP A 590 7.10 30.74 34.13
C ASP A 590 6.15 29.88 34.96
N VAL A 591 6.46 28.60 35.05
CA VAL A 591 5.67 27.61 35.79
C VAL A 591 6.26 27.27 37.17
N SER A 592 7.25 28.03 37.65
CA SER A 592 7.97 27.70 38.90
C SER A 592 7.06 27.63 40.13
N ASN A 593 5.97 28.42 40.14
CA ASN A 593 4.94 28.45 41.19
C ASN A 593 3.64 27.70 40.79
N ASP A 594 3.64 26.98 39.67
CA ASP A 594 2.46 26.24 39.22
C ASP A 594 2.12 25.15 40.26
N PRO A 595 0.84 24.99 40.67
CA PRO A 595 0.42 23.96 41.63
C PRO A 595 0.93 22.56 41.28
N VAL A 596 0.96 22.17 40.00
CA VAL A 596 1.47 20.85 39.58
C VAL A 596 2.97 20.71 39.90
N VAL A 597 3.73 21.81 39.84
CA VAL A 597 5.16 21.84 40.19
C VAL A 597 5.37 21.81 41.70
N VAL A 598 4.63 22.61 42.47
CA VAL A 598 4.89 22.79 43.91
C VAL A 598 4.18 21.76 44.80
N ASP A 599 3.01 21.26 44.41
CA ASP A 599 2.20 20.39 45.26
C ASP A 599 2.88 19.03 45.50
N PRO A 600 2.69 18.42 46.69
CA PRO A 600 3.17 17.08 46.96
C PRO A 600 2.47 16.07 46.05
N VAL A 601 3.23 15.11 45.51
CA VAL A 601 2.66 14.04 44.69
C VAL A 601 2.01 13.00 45.59
N PRO A 602 0.74 12.62 45.37
CA PRO A 602 0.10 11.55 46.12
C PRO A 602 0.88 10.23 46.03
N GLY A 603 0.93 9.49 47.14
CA GLY A 603 1.55 8.16 47.20
C GLY A 603 0.82 7.12 46.34
N GLU A 604 1.44 5.94 46.19
CA GLU A 604 0.82 4.80 45.51
C GLU A 604 -0.40 4.30 46.29
N ASN A 605 -1.48 3.98 45.57
CA ASN A 605 -2.64 3.33 46.17
C ASN A 605 -2.41 1.81 46.18
N MET A 606 -1.79 1.31 47.26
CA MET A 606 -1.43 -0.11 47.39
C MET A 606 -2.64 -1.04 47.27
N ALA A 607 -3.78 -0.68 47.88
CA ALA A 607 -4.99 -1.50 47.79
C ALA A 607 -5.51 -1.61 46.34
N PHE A 608 -5.38 -0.55 45.56
CA PHE A 608 -5.73 -0.57 44.14
C PHE A 608 -4.73 -1.39 43.31
N ILE A 609 -3.43 -1.27 43.58
CA ILE A 609 -2.39 -2.08 42.91
C ILE A 609 -2.61 -3.57 43.17
N ASP A 610 -2.84 -3.96 44.43
CA ASP A 610 -3.07 -5.35 44.81
C ASP A 610 -4.35 -5.91 44.17
N TYR A 611 -5.40 -5.11 44.13
CA TYR A 611 -6.65 -5.45 43.43
C TYR A 611 -6.42 -5.68 41.93
N GLN A 612 -5.74 -4.75 41.24
CA GLN A 612 -5.46 -4.88 39.81
C GLN A 612 -4.56 -6.08 39.51
N ASN A 613 -3.53 -6.31 40.31
CA ASN A 613 -2.68 -7.50 40.16
C ASN A 613 -3.47 -8.79 40.36
N THR A 614 -4.45 -8.83 41.25
CA THR A 614 -5.33 -10.01 41.41
C THR A 614 -6.14 -10.28 40.14
N LEU A 615 -6.68 -9.24 39.50
CA LEU A 615 -7.39 -9.36 38.22
C LEU A 615 -6.47 -9.84 37.09
N LEU A 616 -5.26 -9.28 37.00
CA LEU A 616 -4.27 -9.67 35.99
C LEU A 616 -3.75 -11.10 36.20
N THR A 617 -3.61 -11.55 37.45
CA THR A 617 -3.13 -12.92 37.76
C THR A 617 -4.19 -13.98 37.46
N VAL A 618 -5.49 -13.66 37.55
CA VAL A 618 -6.56 -14.60 37.15
C VAL A 618 -6.54 -14.87 35.64
N ALA A 619 -5.93 -13.96 34.85
CA ALA A 619 -5.69 -14.14 33.42
C ALA A 619 -4.35 -14.84 33.10
N ASP A 620 -3.40 -14.86 34.04
CA ASP A 620 -2.02 -15.35 33.86
C ASP A 620 -1.87 -16.72 34.54
N THR A 621 -1.92 -17.82 33.79
CA THR A 621 -1.72 -19.16 34.36
C THR A 621 -0.31 -19.29 34.97
N ASP A 622 -0.22 -19.56 36.27
CA ASP A 622 1.02 -19.77 37.07
C ASP A 622 1.97 -20.84 36.48
N SER A 623 2.69 -20.50 35.41
CA SER A 623 3.72 -21.36 34.81
C SER A 623 5.05 -20.62 34.68
N PRO A 624 6.16 -21.22 35.16
CA PRO A 624 7.49 -20.64 35.02
C PRO A 624 7.86 -20.45 33.55
N ALA A 625 8.77 -19.51 33.26
CA ALA A 625 9.17 -19.23 31.87
C ALA A 625 9.78 -20.50 31.27
N PRO A 626 9.41 -20.89 30.03
CA PRO A 626 10.11 -21.96 29.35
C PRO A 626 11.59 -21.61 29.24
N ASP A 627 12.47 -22.55 29.61
CA ASP A 627 13.90 -22.39 29.39
C ASP A 627 14.19 -22.61 27.90
N TRP A 628 14.17 -21.51 27.14
CA TRP A 628 14.41 -21.49 25.70
C TRP A 628 15.86 -21.84 25.32
N VAL A 629 16.77 -21.93 26.29
CA VAL A 629 18.19 -22.24 26.08
C VAL A 629 18.46 -23.75 26.20
N GLY A 630 17.60 -24.49 26.91
CA GLY A 630 17.80 -25.92 27.21
C GLY A 630 16.81 -26.92 26.59
N GLY A 631 15.72 -26.47 25.97
CA GLY A 631 14.59 -27.33 25.57
C GLY A 631 14.47 -27.70 24.07
N THR A 632 15.53 -27.65 23.28
CA THR A 632 15.41 -27.67 21.79
C THR A 632 15.61 -29.03 21.11
N ASP A 633 15.57 -30.16 21.83
CA ASP A 633 15.75 -31.50 21.22
C ASP A 633 14.44 -32.29 21.01
N THR A 634 13.28 -31.81 21.45
CA THR A 634 12.01 -32.54 21.34
C THR A 634 11.08 -32.07 20.21
N CYS A 635 11.44 -31.06 19.43
CA CYS A 635 10.68 -30.64 18.25
C CYS A 635 11.29 -31.21 16.96
N ARG A 636 11.25 -32.54 16.80
CA ARG A 636 11.35 -33.22 15.52
C ARG A 636 10.08 -34.05 15.35
N GLY A 637 9.09 -33.48 14.66
CA GLY A 637 7.85 -34.13 14.25
C GLY A 637 7.38 -33.49 12.96
#